data_AF-A0A133Y7N6-F1
#
_entry.id   AF-A0A133Y7N6-F1
#
_cell.length_a   1.000
_cell.length_b   1.000
_cell.length_c   1.000
_cell.angle_alpha   90.00
_cell.angle_beta   90.00
_cell.angle_gamma   90.00
#
_symmetry.space_group_name_H-M   'P 1'
#
loop_
_entity.id
_entity.type
_entity.pdbx_description
1 polymer ?
#
loop_
_entity_poly.entity_id
_entity_poly.type
_entity_poly.pdbx_seq_one_letter_code
_entity_poly.pdbx_strand_id
1 'polypeptide(L)'
;MRYGYVVDFANIKDNFDATNQAYLHELNRFNNPEETGDIGGKNLIESVIEDPQALLNGVYKARQVLFNFDLNNAEIFSTQISSIDDKDHLIEIRKSLLSIREAFNIARTFGDDELKTQMEQLNIEKLPVMLSEVEHAISNINQKEAFSTSDETRHIINEAMLDIEFKFRLKGTPEEMKIATGAEQELKEKWQRTIQAFTTNIDQDDPTYITLREAFMQRFREHGFIIDDLADYDSEAKALDDIYEKLLVLKKQNNALRTKYNGDVKFVRVHKRIKEENASRHQEGKSDIVAPYDEQIVIFLSNIKNSIDDKVYDKSDILKKDAYFEKTVMTQITSSLNKLNFSTDHNDRLFIQRQISRQYMNQYNDTYAAV
;
A
#
# COMPACT_ATOMS: atom_id res chain seq x y z
N MET A 1 -19.14 34.11 73.86
CA MET A 1 -19.49 32.68 73.72
C MET A 1 -18.95 32.21 72.38
N ARG A 2 -17.89 31.39 72.36
CA ARG A 2 -17.35 30.78 71.12
C ARG A 2 -17.85 29.34 71.06
N TYR A 3 -18.69 29.05 70.08
CA TYR A 3 -19.12 27.69 69.77
C TYR A 3 -17.98 26.96 69.06
N GLY A 4 -17.54 25.83 69.61
CA GLY A 4 -16.69 24.88 68.90
C GLY A 4 -17.56 24.02 67.99
N TYR A 5 -17.20 23.91 66.71
CA TYR A 5 -17.78 22.92 65.81
C TYR A 5 -17.08 21.58 66.05
N VAL A 6 -17.84 20.57 66.47
CA VAL A 6 -17.43 19.17 66.37
C VAL A 6 -17.68 18.75 64.93
N VAL A 7 -16.60 18.49 64.19
CA VAL A 7 -16.72 17.88 62.85
C VAL A 7 -16.97 16.39 63.08
N ASP A 8 -18.15 15.94 62.65
CA ASP A 8 -18.52 14.52 62.65
C ASP A 8 -17.77 13.82 61.51
N PHE A 9 -16.88 12.89 61.84
CA PHE A 9 -16.08 12.14 60.88
C PHE A 9 -16.87 10.99 60.20
N ALA A 10 -18.16 10.82 60.55
CA ALA A 10 -18.99 9.71 60.08
C ALA A 10 -19.30 9.73 58.56
N ASN A 11 -19.20 10.89 57.88
CA ASN A 11 -19.57 11.04 56.46
C ASN A 11 -18.39 11.38 55.52
N ILE A 12 -17.15 11.14 55.94
CA ILE A 12 -15.98 11.41 55.09
C ILE A 12 -15.95 10.47 53.89
N LYS A 13 -16.45 9.23 54.03
CA LYS A 13 -16.51 8.25 52.94
C LYS A 13 -17.51 8.66 51.86
N ASP A 14 -18.73 9.01 52.25
CA ASP A 14 -19.77 9.46 51.32
C ASP A 14 -19.37 10.76 50.58
N ASN A 15 -18.69 11.68 51.27
CA ASN A 15 -18.15 12.89 50.63
C ASN A 15 -16.95 12.58 49.72
N PHE A 16 -16.10 11.62 50.07
CA PHE A 16 -15.00 11.18 49.22
C PHE A 16 -15.54 10.54 47.93
N ASP A 17 -16.52 9.65 48.05
CA ASP A 17 -17.15 8.95 46.93
C ASP A 17 -17.89 9.92 46.00
N ALA A 18 -18.64 10.88 46.57
CA ALA A 18 -19.34 11.92 45.79
C ALA A 18 -18.38 12.88 45.07
N THR A 19 -17.26 13.25 45.71
CA THR A 19 -16.25 14.14 45.12
C THR A 19 -15.48 13.43 44.01
N ASN A 20 -15.21 12.13 44.19
CA ASN A 20 -14.52 11.31 43.20
C ASN A 20 -15.40 11.06 41.96
N GLN A 21 -16.70 10.82 42.15
CA GLN A 21 -17.67 10.71 41.04
C GLN A 21 -17.72 11.99 40.20
N ALA A 22 -17.79 13.16 40.85
CA ALA A 22 -17.80 14.44 40.13
C ALA A 22 -16.50 14.65 39.31
N TYR A 23 -15.35 14.27 39.87
CA TYR A 23 -14.05 14.34 39.20
C TYR A 23 -13.95 13.42 37.97
N LEU A 24 -14.44 12.18 38.09
CA LEU A 24 -14.47 11.21 36.98
C LEU A 24 -15.41 11.65 35.85
N HIS A 25 -16.50 12.34 36.20
CA HIS A 25 -17.46 12.88 35.23
C HIS A 25 -16.88 14.02 34.38
N GLU A 26 -15.91 14.79 34.93
CA GLU A 26 -15.19 15.82 34.20
C GLU A 26 -14.10 15.23 33.28
N LEU A 27 -13.40 14.18 33.74
CA LEU A 27 -12.37 13.50 32.96
C LEU A 27 -12.91 12.85 31.68
N ASN A 28 -14.10 12.27 31.76
CA ASN A 28 -14.80 11.64 30.63
C ASN A 28 -15.29 12.64 29.57
N ARG A 29 -15.29 13.95 29.85
CA ARG A 29 -15.65 14.98 28.87
C ARG A 29 -14.57 15.23 27.82
N PHE A 30 -13.33 14.77 28.07
CA PHE A 30 -12.18 14.99 27.20
C PHE A 30 -11.88 13.84 26.23
N ASN A 31 -12.61 12.72 26.31
CA ASN A 31 -12.48 11.62 25.36
C ASN A 31 -13.43 11.83 24.17
N ASN A 32 -12.87 12.16 22.99
CA ASN A 32 -13.63 12.33 21.76
C ASN A 32 -14.17 10.97 21.27
N PRO A 33 -15.50 10.82 21.12
CA PRO A 33 -16.13 9.55 20.72
C PRO A 33 -15.89 9.18 19.24
N GLU A 34 -15.35 10.08 18.42
CA GLU A 34 -15.06 9.82 17.01
C GLU A 34 -13.73 9.08 16.75
N GLU A 35 -12.77 9.10 17.69
CA GLU A 35 -11.45 8.44 17.48
C GLU A 35 -11.33 7.04 18.11
N THR A 36 -12.17 6.71 19.09
CA THR A 36 -12.00 5.48 19.89
C THR A 36 -12.91 4.33 19.48
N GLY A 37 -13.91 4.56 18.64
CA GLY A 37 -14.98 3.58 18.44
C GLY A 37 -15.72 3.31 19.75
N ASP A 38 -16.81 2.53 19.71
CA ASP A 38 -17.61 2.20 20.88
C ASP A 38 -16.87 1.22 21.82
N ILE A 39 -15.69 1.61 22.30
CA ILE A 39 -15.04 0.98 23.44
C ILE A 39 -15.80 1.53 24.64
N GLY A 40 -16.58 0.67 25.28
CA GLY A 40 -17.48 0.96 26.41
C GLY A 40 -16.80 1.52 27.68
N GLY A 41 -15.98 2.55 27.55
CA GLY A 41 -15.27 3.22 28.65
C GLY A 41 -16.20 3.89 29.65
N LYS A 42 -17.45 4.18 29.25
CA LYS A 42 -18.50 4.64 30.17
C LYS A 42 -18.84 3.62 31.26
N ASN A 43 -18.75 2.32 30.97
CA ASN A 43 -19.16 1.27 31.90
C ASN A 43 -17.99 0.66 32.69
N LEU A 44 -16.76 0.69 32.16
CA LEU A 44 -15.63 0.02 32.83
C LEU A 44 -15.18 0.75 34.10
N ILE A 45 -15.17 2.09 34.11
CA ILE A 45 -14.61 2.88 35.23
C ILE A 45 -15.52 2.81 36.47
N GLU A 46 -16.85 2.87 36.29
CA GLU A 46 -17.82 2.68 37.38
C GLU A 46 -17.81 1.21 37.88
N SER A 47 -17.73 0.23 36.96
CA SER A 47 -17.75 -1.19 37.33
C SER A 47 -16.53 -1.67 38.12
N VAL A 48 -15.35 -1.05 37.99
CA VAL A 48 -14.15 -1.48 38.71
C VAL A 48 -14.10 -0.94 40.15
N ILE A 49 -14.79 0.16 40.42
CA ILE A 49 -14.98 0.65 41.79
C ILE A 49 -16.04 -0.19 42.52
N GLU A 50 -16.99 -0.79 41.80
CA GLU A 50 -18.07 -1.61 42.36
C GLU A 50 -17.78 -3.13 42.44
N ASP A 51 -17.02 -3.71 41.50
CA ASP A 51 -16.71 -5.15 41.47
C ASP A 51 -15.26 -5.47 41.02
N PRO A 52 -14.30 -5.50 41.96
CA PRO A 52 -12.91 -5.93 41.72
C PRO A 52 -12.79 -7.32 41.07
N GLN A 53 -13.75 -8.22 41.31
CA GLN A 53 -13.73 -9.58 40.74
C GLN A 53 -14.12 -9.59 39.26
N ALA A 54 -14.95 -8.66 38.81
CA ALA A 54 -15.25 -8.50 37.38
C ALA A 54 -13.99 -8.16 36.57
N LEU A 55 -13.12 -7.30 37.11
CA LEU A 55 -11.84 -6.95 36.50
C LEU A 55 -10.92 -8.17 36.35
N LEU A 56 -10.79 -8.94 37.43
CA LEU A 56 -9.96 -10.16 37.48
C LEU A 56 -10.47 -11.21 36.47
N ASN A 57 -11.79 -11.41 36.41
CA ASN A 57 -12.44 -12.30 35.45
C ASN A 57 -12.24 -11.84 34.00
N GLY A 58 -12.25 -10.53 33.75
CA GLY A 58 -11.90 -9.95 32.45
C GLY A 58 -10.48 -10.31 32.02
N VAL A 59 -9.51 -10.20 32.94
CA VAL A 59 -8.12 -10.60 32.70
C VAL A 59 -8.01 -12.10 32.43
N TYR A 60 -8.69 -12.96 33.19
CA TYR A 60 -8.67 -14.41 32.94
C TYR A 60 -9.25 -14.79 31.57
N LYS A 61 -10.36 -14.16 31.16
CA LYS A 61 -10.93 -14.37 29.82
C LYS A 61 -9.95 -13.97 28.72
N ALA A 62 -9.31 -12.80 28.85
CA ALA A 62 -8.30 -12.36 27.92
C ALA A 62 -7.08 -13.31 27.89
N ARG A 63 -6.64 -13.80 29.05
CA ARG A 63 -5.54 -14.78 29.14
C ARG A 63 -5.90 -16.16 28.57
N GLN A 64 -7.18 -16.53 28.58
CA GLN A 64 -7.64 -17.79 27.97
C GLN A 64 -7.46 -17.77 26.45
N VAL A 65 -7.72 -16.64 25.79
CA VAL A 65 -7.44 -16.44 24.37
C VAL A 65 -5.93 -16.55 24.11
N LEU A 66 -5.13 -16.01 25.03
CA LEU A 66 -3.67 -16.00 24.92
C LEU A 66 -2.99 -17.30 25.38
N PHE A 67 -3.75 -18.32 25.82
CA PHE A 67 -3.21 -19.47 26.54
C PHE A 67 -2.20 -20.30 25.74
N ASN A 68 -2.38 -20.39 24.43
CA ASN A 68 -1.50 -21.15 23.55
C ASN A 68 -0.21 -20.41 23.16
N PHE A 69 -0.06 -19.16 23.59
CA PHE A 69 1.06 -18.30 23.22
C PHE A 69 2.07 -18.15 24.37
N ASP A 70 3.35 -17.99 24.01
CA ASP A 70 4.39 -17.72 25.00
C ASP A 70 4.37 -16.24 25.40
N LEU A 71 3.86 -15.95 26.60
CA LEU A 71 3.79 -14.59 27.14
C LEU A 71 5.05 -14.15 27.90
N ASN A 72 6.12 -14.94 27.88
CA ASN A 72 7.39 -14.65 28.58
C ASN A 72 8.52 -14.36 27.58
N ASN A 73 8.49 -15.02 26.42
CA ASN A 73 9.46 -14.85 25.34
C ASN A 73 8.84 -14.18 24.11
N ALA A 74 9.15 -12.90 23.91
CA ALA A 74 8.65 -12.10 22.79
C ALA A 74 9.05 -12.65 21.41
N GLU A 75 10.18 -13.36 21.28
CA GLU A 75 10.63 -13.93 20.01
C GLU A 75 9.77 -15.14 19.60
N ILE A 76 9.50 -16.02 20.57
CA ILE A 76 8.61 -17.18 20.38
C ILE A 76 7.19 -16.68 20.09
N PHE A 77 6.72 -15.70 20.86
CA PHE A 77 5.43 -15.05 20.63
C PHE A 77 5.31 -14.48 19.21
N SER A 78 6.29 -13.71 18.75
CA SER A 78 6.31 -13.14 17.40
C SER A 78 6.20 -14.23 16.33
N THR A 79 6.97 -15.32 16.47
CA THR A 79 6.92 -16.45 15.54
C THR A 79 5.53 -17.11 15.49
N GLN A 80 4.91 -17.32 16.66
CA GLN A 80 3.57 -17.88 16.77
C GLN A 80 2.52 -17.00 16.12
N ILE A 81 2.54 -15.69 16.42
CA ILE A 81 1.59 -14.70 15.88
C ILE A 81 1.69 -14.59 14.35
N SER A 82 2.89 -14.73 13.81
CA SER A 82 3.15 -14.57 12.37
C SER A 82 2.75 -15.75 11.52
N SER A 83 2.59 -16.90 12.17
CA SER A 83 2.10 -18.11 11.55
C SER A 83 0.57 -18.12 11.44
N ILE A 84 -0.11 -17.08 11.95
CA ILE A 84 -1.56 -16.94 11.90
C ILE A 84 -1.95 -16.15 10.65
N ASP A 85 -2.61 -16.83 9.72
CA ASP A 85 -3.19 -16.20 8.52
C ASP A 85 -4.63 -15.67 8.76
N ASP A 86 -5.26 -16.04 9.88
CA ASP A 86 -6.61 -15.58 10.25
C ASP A 86 -6.57 -14.20 10.94
N LYS A 87 -7.03 -13.18 10.21
CA LYS A 87 -7.12 -11.80 10.66
C LYS A 87 -8.05 -11.61 11.87
N ASP A 88 -9.17 -12.31 11.92
CA ASP A 88 -10.14 -12.16 13.00
C ASP A 88 -9.55 -12.69 14.31
N HIS A 89 -8.81 -13.79 14.23
CA HIS A 89 -8.06 -14.34 15.36
C HIS A 89 -6.96 -13.37 15.84
N LEU A 90 -6.21 -12.72 14.95
CA LEU A 90 -5.23 -11.69 15.34
C LEU A 90 -5.89 -10.47 16.00
N ILE A 91 -7.07 -10.05 15.52
CA ILE A 91 -7.84 -8.96 16.14
C ILE A 91 -8.30 -9.36 17.55
N GLU A 92 -8.72 -10.60 17.75
CA GLU A 92 -9.12 -11.13 19.07
C GLU A 92 -7.94 -11.15 20.06
N ILE A 93 -6.75 -11.56 19.60
CA ILE A 93 -5.50 -11.52 20.39
C ILE A 93 -5.16 -10.07 20.76
N ARG A 94 -5.23 -9.13 19.81
CA ARG A 94 -4.98 -7.70 20.07
C ARG A 94 -5.95 -7.15 21.12
N LYS A 95 -7.25 -7.42 20.98
CA LYS A 95 -8.28 -7.01 21.95
C LYS A 95 -8.00 -7.58 23.34
N SER A 96 -7.55 -8.83 23.42
CA SER A 96 -7.20 -9.48 24.68
C SER A 96 -6.01 -8.80 25.37
N LEU A 97 -4.93 -8.51 24.63
CA LEU A 97 -3.77 -7.78 25.16
C LEU A 97 -4.12 -6.35 25.60
N LEU A 98 -4.96 -5.64 24.84
CA LEU A 98 -5.44 -4.30 25.20
C LEU A 98 -6.32 -4.33 26.46
N SER A 99 -7.22 -5.30 26.56
CA SER A 99 -8.07 -5.50 27.74
C SER A 99 -7.25 -5.74 28.99
N ILE A 100 -6.17 -6.53 28.88
CA ILE A 100 -5.22 -6.73 29.98
C ILE A 100 -4.54 -5.39 30.34
N ARG A 101 -4.01 -4.65 29.38
CA ARG A 101 -3.37 -3.35 29.61
C ARG A 101 -4.30 -2.37 30.34
N GLU A 102 -5.54 -2.29 29.89
CA GLU A 102 -6.57 -1.45 30.49
C GLU A 102 -6.88 -1.90 31.92
N ALA A 103 -7.06 -3.20 32.15
CA ALA A 103 -7.30 -3.75 33.48
C ALA A 103 -6.15 -3.42 34.46
N PHE A 104 -4.90 -3.55 34.02
CA PHE A 104 -3.73 -3.15 34.81
C PHE A 104 -3.70 -1.65 35.12
N ASN A 105 -4.02 -0.79 34.15
CA ASN A 105 -4.07 0.65 34.34
C ASN A 105 -5.15 1.05 35.37
N ILE A 106 -6.31 0.38 35.33
CA ILE A 106 -7.41 0.65 36.25
C ILE A 106 -7.05 0.12 37.65
N ALA A 107 -6.56 -1.12 37.79
CA ALA A 107 -6.13 -1.68 39.07
C ALA A 107 -5.02 -0.85 39.74
N ARG A 108 -4.10 -0.29 38.96
CA ARG A 108 -3.04 0.59 39.47
C ARG A 108 -3.59 1.91 40.03
N THR A 109 -4.59 2.48 39.37
CA THR A 109 -5.15 3.80 39.69
C THR A 109 -6.22 3.74 40.79
N PHE A 110 -7.06 2.71 40.76
CA PHE A 110 -8.28 2.61 41.57
C PHE A 110 -8.37 1.36 42.44
N GLY A 111 -7.44 0.39 42.27
CA GLY A 111 -7.47 -0.87 43.03
C GLY A 111 -6.99 -0.73 44.47
N ASP A 112 -7.56 -1.55 45.35
CA ASP A 112 -7.07 -1.78 46.70
C ASP A 112 -5.78 -2.63 46.70
N ASP A 113 -5.14 -2.75 47.86
CA ASP A 113 -3.86 -3.47 47.99
C ASP A 113 -4.00 -4.97 47.67
N GLU A 114 -5.19 -5.54 47.91
CA GLU A 114 -5.50 -6.94 47.59
C GLU A 114 -5.59 -7.16 46.06
N LEU A 115 -6.36 -6.33 45.35
CA LEU A 115 -6.48 -6.39 43.89
C LEU A 115 -5.15 -6.15 43.20
N LYS A 116 -4.34 -5.20 43.69
CA LYS A 116 -2.99 -4.95 43.16
C LYS A 116 -2.11 -6.19 43.26
N THR A 117 -2.11 -6.85 44.43
CA THR A 117 -1.33 -8.08 44.65
C THR A 117 -1.78 -9.22 43.72
N GLN A 118 -3.09 -9.39 43.51
CA GLN A 118 -3.61 -10.40 42.59
C GLN A 118 -3.26 -10.09 41.12
N MET A 119 -3.33 -8.82 40.72
CA MET A 119 -2.99 -8.38 39.37
C MET A 119 -1.49 -8.53 39.08
N GLU A 120 -0.60 -8.27 40.05
CA GLU A 120 0.84 -8.46 39.87
C GLU A 120 1.22 -9.90 39.47
N GLN A 121 0.51 -10.92 39.98
CA GLN A 121 0.72 -12.32 39.60
C GLN A 121 0.34 -12.61 38.14
N LEU A 122 -0.53 -11.79 37.56
CA LEU A 122 -1.02 -11.91 36.19
C LEU A 122 -0.29 -10.98 35.22
N ASN A 123 0.78 -10.32 35.67
CA ASN A 123 1.52 -9.35 34.87
C ASN A 123 2.17 -9.99 33.65
N ILE A 124 2.21 -9.23 32.56
CA ILE A 124 2.92 -9.58 31.33
C ILE A 124 3.98 -8.50 31.14
N GLU A 125 5.22 -8.79 31.53
CA GLU A 125 6.31 -7.78 31.54
C GLU A 125 6.52 -7.14 30.16
N LYS A 126 6.37 -7.92 29.08
CA LYS A 126 6.62 -7.50 27.69
C LYS A 126 5.33 -7.17 26.92
N LEU A 127 4.26 -6.80 27.62
CA LEU A 127 2.95 -6.50 27.02
C LEU A 127 3.02 -5.47 25.87
N PRO A 128 3.77 -4.35 25.97
CA PRO A 128 3.88 -3.38 24.86
C PRO A 128 4.52 -3.99 23.61
N VAL A 129 5.53 -4.84 23.78
CA VAL A 129 6.21 -5.51 22.67
C VAL A 129 5.26 -6.49 21.98
N MET A 130 4.53 -7.29 22.76
CA MET A 130 3.53 -8.24 22.22
C MET A 130 2.42 -7.54 21.44
N LEU A 131 1.92 -6.41 21.95
CA LEU A 131 0.95 -5.60 21.22
C LEU A 131 1.49 -5.14 19.86
N SER A 132 2.73 -4.65 19.83
CA SER A 132 3.40 -4.23 18.59
C SER A 132 3.47 -5.39 17.58
N GLU A 133 3.89 -6.58 18.02
CA GLU A 133 3.99 -7.76 17.15
C GLU A 133 2.64 -8.17 16.53
N VAL A 134 1.55 -8.12 17.30
CA VAL A 134 0.21 -8.43 16.79
C VAL A 134 -0.27 -7.37 15.80
N GLU A 135 -0.04 -6.09 16.09
CA GLU A 135 -0.36 -5.01 15.15
C GLU A 135 0.44 -5.11 13.85
N HIS A 136 1.68 -5.58 13.92
CA HIS A 136 2.52 -5.86 12.76
C HIS A 136 1.96 -7.00 11.92
N ALA A 137 1.55 -8.11 12.54
CA ALA A 137 0.94 -9.23 11.83
C ALA A 137 -0.38 -8.81 11.14
N ILE A 138 -1.24 -8.03 11.82
CA ILE A 138 -2.47 -7.49 11.23
C ILE A 138 -2.16 -6.56 10.04
N SER A 139 -1.16 -5.68 10.18
CA SER A 139 -0.73 -4.78 9.09
C SER A 139 -0.25 -5.57 7.87
N ASN A 140 0.52 -6.64 8.08
CA ASN A 140 0.98 -7.50 6.99
C ASN A 140 -0.21 -8.17 6.26
N ILE A 141 -1.19 -8.72 6.98
CA ILE A 141 -2.39 -9.28 6.35
C ILE A 141 -3.13 -8.21 5.55
N ASN A 142 -3.34 -7.01 6.10
CA ASN A 142 -3.99 -5.91 5.38
C ASN A 142 -3.25 -5.54 4.09
N GLN A 143 -1.92 -5.49 4.13
CA GLN A 143 -1.10 -5.21 2.95
C GLN A 143 -1.26 -6.33 1.92
N LYS A 144 -1.17 -7.60 2.33
CA LYS A 144 -1.42 -8.76 1.44
C LYS A 144 -2.83 -8.72 0.82
N GLU A 145 -3.85 -8.40 1.60
CA GLU A 145 -5.24 -8.26 1.15
C GLU A 145 -5.39 -7.15 0.11
N ALA A 146 -4.73 -6.00 0.32
CA ALA A 146 -4.71 -4.88 -0.62
C ALA A 146 -4.16 -5.29 -2.00
N PHE A 147 -3.16 -6.19 -2.04
CA PHE A 147 -2.60 -6.73 -3.30
C PHE A 147 -3.42 -7.86 -3.94
N SER A 148 -4.31 -8.49 -3.17
CA SER A 148 -5.16 -9.61 -3.65
C SER A 148 -6.49 -9.13 -4.24
N THR A 149 -7.03 -8.02 -3.72
CA THR A 149 -8.33 -7.47 -4.16
C THR A 149 -8.17 -6.53 -5.36
N SER A 150 -6.93 -6.11 -5.68
CA SER A 150 -6.63 -5.03 -6.61
C SER A 150 -6.45 -5.43 -8.07
N ASP A 151 -7.03 -6.53 -8.55
CA ASP A 151 -6.96 -6.86 -9.99
C ASP A 151 -7.69 -5.81 -10.86
N GLU A 152 -8.51 -4.94 -10.26
CA GLU A 152 -9.40 -4.04 -11.00
C GLU A 152 -8.87 -2.60 -11.17
N THR A 153 -7.80 -2.15 -10.52
CA THR A 153 -7.30 -0.76 -10.74
C THR A 153 -5.78 -0.59 -10.64
N ARG A 154 -5.15 -0.36 -11.81
CA ARG A 154 -3.69 -0.13 -11.98
C ARG A 154 -3.14 1.04 -11.16
N HIS A 155 -3.95 2.06 -10.90
CA HIS A 155 -3.58 3.21 -10.06
C HIS A 155 -3.53 2.86 -8.57
N ILE A 156 -4.50 2.06 -8.10
CA ILE A 156 -4.60 1.63 -6.69
C ILE A 156 -3.40 0.77 -6.32
N ILE A 157 -2.93 -0.11 -7.23
CA ILE A 157 -1.73 -0.92 -7.00
C ILE A 157 -0.50 -0.03 -6.77
N ASN A 158 -0.31 1.00 -7.59
CA ASN A 158 0.85 1.90 -7.48
C ASN A 158 0.83 2.70 -6.17
N GLU A 159 -0.35 3.10 -5.70
CA GLU A 159 -0.52 3.78 -4.41
C GLU A 159 -0.31 2.80 -3.24
N ALA A 160 -0.92 1.61 -3.29
CA ALA A 160 -0.73 0.57 -2.29
C ALA A 160 0.75 0.13 -2.17
N MET A 161 1.51 0.16 -3.27
CA MET A 161 2.95 -0.11 -3.25
C MET A 161 3.77 0.95 -2.49
N LEU A 162 3.33 2.21 -2.49
CA LEU A 162 4.02 3.31 -1.82
C LEU A 162 3.82 3.28 -0.30
N ASP A 163 2.69 2.75 0.17
CA ASP A 163 2.30 2.73 1.58
C ASP A 163 2.81 1.49 2.35
N ILE A 164 3.60 0.62 1.71
CA ILE A 164 4.18 -0.56 2.37
C ILE A 164 5.20 -0.14 3.44
N GLU A 165 5.01 -0.68 4.64
CA GLU A 165 5.95 -0.56 5.76
C GLU A 165 6.69 -1.89 5.96
N PHE A 166 8.00 -1.91 5.67
CA PHE A 166 8.86 -3.08 5.94
C PHE A 166 9.11 -3.22 7.43
N LYS A 167 9.09 -4.46 7.94
CA LYS A 167 9.47 -4.76 9.32
C LYS A 167 10.51 -5.86 9.35
N PHE A 168 11.66 -5.52 9.91
CA PHE A 168 12.77 -6.43 10.09
C PHE A 168 12.62 -7.12 11.44
N ARG A 169 12.64 -8.45 11.42
CA ARG A 169 12.71 -9.21 12.66
C ARG A 169 14.16 -9.46 12.98
N LEU A 170 14.59 -8.85 14.07
CA LEU A 170 15.95 -8.96 14.57
C LEU A 170 16.16 -10.36 15.18
N LYS A 171 16.37 -11.38 14.34
CA LYS A 171 16.95 -12.65 14.78
C LYS A 171 18.48 -12.52 14.66
N GLY A 172 19.15 -12.19 15.77
CA GLY A 172 20.61 -12.06 15.75
C GLY A 172 21.24 -11.39 16.97
N THR A 173 22.56 -11.48 17.04
CA THR A 173 23.43 -10.84 18.03
C THR A 173 23.42 -9.31 17.94
N PRO A 174 23.85 -8.56 18.98
CA PRO A 174 23.83 -7.10 18.99
C PRO A 174 24.60 -6.41 17.84
N GLU A 175 25.59 -7.09 17.24
CA GLU A 175 26.30 -6.61 16.06
C GLU A 175 25.47 -6.79 14.78
N GLU A 176 24.79 -7.93 14.63
CA GLU A 176 23.80 -8.17 13.57
C GLU A 176 22.61 -7.21 13.69
N MET A 177 22.24 -6.81 14.91
CA MET A 177 21.19 -5.80 15.13
C MET A 177 21.54 -4.40 14.62
N LYS A 178 22.80 -3.96 14.76
CA LYS A 178 23.24 -2.65 14.20
C LYS A 178 23.28 -2.68 12.67
N ILE A 179 23.68 -3.81 12.10
CA ILE A 179 23.66 -4.04 10.66
C ILE A 179 22.21 -4.04 10.15
N ALA A 180 21.29 -4.67 10.88
CA ALA A 180 19.87 -4.74 10.53
C ALA A 180 19.23 -3.35 10.38
N THR A 181 19.54 -2.37 11.24
CA THR A 181 19.04 -0.99 11.07
C THR A 181 19.54 -0.29 9.80
N GLY A 182 20.77 -0.57 9.37
CA GLY A 182 21.31 -0.02 8.11
C GLY A 182 20.74 -0.74 6.88
N ALA A 183 20.63 -2.07 6.97
CA ALA A 183 20.03 -2.92 5.96
C ALA A 183 18.54 -2.60 5.75
N GLU A 184 17.82 -2.28 6.82
CA GLU A 184 16.42 -1.84 6.75
C GLU A 184 16.25 -0.57 5.92
N GLN A 185 17.09 0.44 6.21
CA GLN A 185 17.05 1.67 5.45
C GLN A 185 17.45 1.44 3.99
N GLU A 186 18.49 0.65 3.73
CA GLU A 186 18.92 0.34 2.37
C GLU A 186 17.82 -0.37 1.57
N LEU A 187 17.15 -1.37 2.15
CA LEU A 187 16.07 -2.07 1.47
C LEU A 187 14.90 -1.14 1.18
N LYS A 188 14.53 -0.29 2.15
CA LYS A 188 13.47 0.70 1.98
C LYS A 188 13.79 1.69 0.85
N GLU A 189 15.05 2.12 0.74
CA GLU A 189 15.49 2.95 -0.38
C GLU A 189 15.45 2.19 -1.72
N LYS A 190 15.92 0.93 -1.75
CA LYS A 190 15.82 0.06 -2.93
C LYS A 190 14.38 -0.20 -3.36
N TRP A 191 13.49 -0.31 -2.40
CA TRP A 191 12.05 -0.43 -2.61
C TRP A 191 11.50 0.83 -3.27
N GLN A 192 11.66 1.98 -2.60
CA GLN A 192 11.10 3.25 -3.03
C GLN A 192 11.54 3.61 -4.46
N ARG A 193 12.82 3.43 -4.80
CA ARG A 193 13.31 3.71 -6.15
C ARG A 193 12.73 2.73 -7.19
N THR A 194 12.48 1.48 -6.82
CA THR A 194 11.89 0.46 -7.69
C THR A 194 10.43 0.78 -7.98
N ILE A 195 9.67 1.14 -6.94
CA ILE A 195 8.29 1.62 -7.09
C ILE A 195 8.23 2.91 -7.91
N GLN A 196 9.14 3.85 -7.64
CA GLN A 196 9.23 5.07 -8.45
C GLN A 196 9.53 4.75 -9.92
N ALA A 197 10.37 3.75 -10.21
CA ALA A 197 10.64 3.32 -11.57
C ALA A 197 9.40 2.68 -12.24
N PHE A 198 8.59 1.93 -11.49
CA PHE A 198 7.32 1.39 -11.98
C PHE A 198 6.29 2.48 -12.27
N THR A 199 6.12 3.45 -11.37
CA THR A 199 5.12 4.53 -11.48
C THR A 199 5.47 5.56 -12.54
N THR A 200 6.76 5.88 -12.70
CA THR A 200 7.23 6.87 -13.69
C THR A 200 7.40 6.32 -15.10
N ASN A 201 7.11 5.04 -15.33
CA ASN A 201 7.22 4.45 -16.66
C ASN A 201 6.17 5.05 -17.61
N ILE A 202 6.62 5.45 -18.80
CA ILE A 202 5.78 6.17 -19.76
C ILE A 202 4.78 5.28 -20.49
N ASP A 203 4.96 3.96 -20.48
CA ASP A 203 4.10 3.00 -21.18
C ASP A 203 3.79 1.79 -20.30
N GLN A 204 2.70 1.89 -19.54
CA GLN A 204 2.24 0.83 -18.62
C GLN A 204 1.62 -0.38 -19.33
N ASP A 205 1.35 -0.28 -20.64
CA ASP A 205 0.82 -1.38 -21.46
C ASP A 205 1.94 -2.21 -22.11
N ASP A 206 3.22 -1.88 -21.87
CA ASP A 206 4.35 -2.64 -22.39
C ASP A 206 4.36 -4.07 -21.82
N PRO A 207 4.33 -5.12 -22.65
CA PRO A 207 4.38 -6.51 -22.19
C PRO A 207 5.56 -6.79 -21.26
N THR A 208 6.73 -6.22 -21.56
CA THR A 208 7.94 -6.37 -20.72
C THR A 208 7.74 -5.72 -19.36
N TYR A 209 7.12 -4.54 -19.32
CA TYR A 209 6.78 -3.87 -18.06
C TYR A 209 5.76 -4.67 -17.26
N ILE A 210 4.71 -5.18 -17.92
CA ILE A 210 3.67 -5.99 -17.28
C ILE A 210 4.28 -7.23 -16.65
N THR A 211 5.11 -7.98 -17.39
CA THR A 211 5.80 -9.16 -16.87
C THR A 211 6.71 -8.83 -15.69
N LEU A 212 7.47 -7.73 -15.75
CA LEU A 212 8.31 -7.29 -14.63
C LEU A 212 7.48 -6.95 -13.39
N ARG A 213 6.35 -6.27 -13.59
CA ARG A 213 5.43 -5.90 -12.52
C ARG A 213 4.75 -7.12 -11.90
N GLU A 214 4.31 -8.07 -12.71
CA GLU A 214 3.70 -9.32 -12.24
C GLU A 214 4.69 -10.18 -11.47
N ALA A 215 5.91 -10.37 -11.99
CA ALA A 215 6.96 -11.10 -11.30
C ALA A 215 7.34 -10.44 -9.96
N PHE A 216 7.41 -9.11 -9.94
CA PHE A 216 7.60 -8.34 -8.72
C PHE A 216 6.46 -8.60 -7.73
N MET A 217 5.21 -8.42 -8.14
CA MET A 217 4.03 -8.64 -7.28
C MET A 217 3.91 -10.07 -6.76
N GLN A 218 4.18 -11.07 -7.59
CA GLN A 218 4.15 -12.47 -7.18
C GLN A 218 5.17 -12.72 -6.07
N ARG A 219 6.41 -12.23 -6.24
CA ARG A 219 7.46 -12.34 -5.23
C ARG A 219 7.04 -11.69 -3.90
N PHE A 220 6.40 -10.52 -3.94
CA PHE A 220 5.87 -9.88 -2.73
C PHE A 220 4.77 -10.67 -2.04
N ARG A 221 3.90 -11.34 -2.80
CA ARG A 221 2.87 -12.21 -2.21
C ARG A 221 3.49 -13.44 -1.53
N GLU A 222 4.54 -14.01 -2.14
CA GLU A 222 5.21 -15.23 -1.66
C GLU A 222 6.11 -14.98 -0.43
N HIS A 223 6.93 -13.92 -0.46
CA HIS A 223 7.88 -13.62 0.60
C HIS A 223 7.34 -12.65 1.66
N GLY A 224 6.31 -11.85 1.33
CA GLY A 224 5.67 -10.91 2.25
C GLY A 224 6.53 -9.69 2.61
N PHE A 225 6.17 -9.05 3.73
CA PHE A 225 6.78 -7.80 4.23
C PHE A 225 7.69 -8.00 5.46
N ILE A 226 8.01 -9.26 5.79
CA ILE A 226 8.80 -9.64 6.95
C ILE A 226 10.08 -10.29 6.46
N ILE A 227 11.22 -9.79 6.94
CA ILE A 227 12.52 -10.42 6.70
C ILE A 227 12.99 -11.02 8.02
N ASP A 228 13.18 -12.34 8.01
CA ASP A 228 13.51 -13.13 9.19
C ASP A 228 15.02 -13.31 9.40
N ASP A 229 15.83 -13.33 8.33
CA ASP A 229 17.29 -13.45 8.43
C ASP A 229 18.08 -12.62 7.38
N LEU A 230 19.41 -12.61 7.51
CA LEU A 230 20.30 -11.85 6.62
C LEU A 230 20.41 -12.45 5.21
N ALA A 231 20.19 -13.76 5.04
CA ALA A 231 20.23 -14.41 3.74
C ALA A 231 18.98 -14.09 2.91
N ASP A 232 17.82 -14.01 3.57
CA ASP A 232 16.57 -13.51 3.01
C ASP A 232 16.73 -12.06 2.59
N TYR A 233 17.36 -11.23 3.43
CA TYR A 233 17.71 -9.85 3.06
C TYR A 233 18.55 -9.78 1.79
N ASP A 234 19.67 -10.50 1.72
CA ASP A 234 20.58 -10.45 0.55
C ASP A 234 19.87 -10.91 -0.73
N SER A 235 19.02 -11.94 -0.62
CA SER A 235 18.21 -12.46 -1.72
C SER A 235 17.20 -11.43 -2.23
N GLU A 236 16.47 -10.77 -1.31
CA GLU A 236 15.47 -9.75 -1.66
C GLU A 236 16.12 -8.47 -2.18
N ALA A 237 17.19 -8.00 -1.54
CA ALA A 237 17.93 -6.82 -1.97
C ALA A 237 18.47 -7.00 -3.39
N LYS A 238 19.07 -8.15 -3.69
CA LYS A 238 19.57 -8.49 -5.04
C LYS A 238 18.45 -8.55 -6.07
N ALA A 239 17.30 -9.09 -5.71
CA ALA A 239 16.17 -9.16 -6.62
C ALA A 239 15.57 -7.80 -6.95
N LEU A 240 15.46 -6.93 -5.94
CA LEU A 240 15.08 -5.54 -6.14
C LEU A 240 16.07 -4.82 -7.05
N ASP A 241 17.38 -5.04 -6.87
CA ASP A 241 18.42 -4.52 -7.78
C ASP A 241 18.19 -5.02 -9.22
N ASP A 242 18.03 -6.33 -9.42
CA ASP A 242 17.83 -6.94 -10.75
C ASP A 242 16.57 -6.40 -11.47
N ILE A 243 15.46 -6.24 -10.74
CA ILE A 243 14.22 -5.68 -11.29
C ILE A 243 14.41 -4.20 -11.62
N TYR A 244 15.03 -3.45 -10.72
CA TYR A 244 15.33 -2.04 -10.92
C TYR A 244 16.22 -1.80 -12.13
N GLU A 245 17.27 -2.61 -12.33
CA GLU A 245 18.14 -2.54 -13.50
C GLU A 245 17.38 -2.79 -14.81
N LYS A 246 16.49 -3.79 -14.84
CA LYS A 246 15.63 -4.06 -16.01
C LYS A 246 14.70 -2.87 -16.30
N LEU A 247 14.12 -2.26 -15.26
CA LEU A 247 13.32 -1.03 -15.41
C LEU A 247 14.15 0.15 -15.90
N LEU A 248 15.40 0.29 -15.48
CA LEU A 248 16.31 1.33 -15.97
C LEU A 248 16.65 1.14 -17.44
N VAL A 249 16.91 -0.10 -17.88
CA VAL A 249 17.13 -0.42 -19.30
C VAL A 249 15.88 -0.06 -20.10
N LEU A 250 14.70 -0.45 -19.63
CA LEU A 250 13.43 -0.13 -20.27
C LEU A 250 13.21 1.38 -20.37
N LYS A 251 13.45 2.12 -19.28
CA LYS A 251 13.39 3.58 -19.23
C LYS A 251 14.37 4.24 -20.21
N LYS A 252 15.59 3.71 -20.33
CA LYS A 252 16.59 4.19 -21.28
C LYS A 252 16.15 4.00 -22.72
N GLN A 253 15.62 2.83 -23.06
CA GLN A 253 15.08 2.53 -24.40
C GLN A 253 13.88 3.44 -24.72
N ASN A 254 12.95 3.56 -23.78
CA ASN A 254 11.80 4.46 -23.87
C ASN A 254 12.23 5.92 -24.10
N ASN A 255 13.23 6.40 -23.36
CA ASN A 255 13.76 7.76 -23.52
C ASN A 255 14.46 7.96 -24.88
N ALA A 256 15.23 6.98 -25.34
CA ALA A 256 15.87 7.05 -26.65
C ALA A 256 14.83 7.16 -27.78
N LEU A 257 13.75 6.37 -27.70
CA LEU A 257 12.64 6.44 -28.65
C LEU A 257 11.86 7.76 -28.50
N ARG A 258 11.66 8.24 -27.27
CA ARG A 258 11.01 9.54 -27.00
C ARG A 258 11.75 10.71 -27.65
N THR A 259 13.08 10.69 -27.64
CA THR A 259 13.89 11.71 -28.34
C THR A 259 13.63 11.70 -29.85
N LYS A 260 13.34 10.55 -30.46
CA LYS A 260 12.98 10.46 -31.89
C LYS A 260 11.63 11.10 -32.22
N TYR A 261 10.75 11.24 -31.22
CA TYR A 261 9.45 11.89 -31.33
C TYR A 261 9.40 13.27 -30.69
N ASN A 262 10.54 13.94 -30.52
CA ASN A 262 10.65 15.29 -29.94
C ASN A 262 9.98 15.41 -28.55
N GLY A 263 10.06 14.36 -27.73
CA GLY A 263 9.44 14.35 -26.40
C GLY A 263 8.03 13.77 -26.35
N ASP A 264 7.37 13.52 -27.49
CA ASP A 264 5.98 13.09 -27.50
C ASP A 264 5.81 11.61 -27.12
N VAL A 265 5.30 11.38 -25.91
CA VAL A 265 5.05 10.05 -25.34
C VAL A 265 3.96 9.28 -26.09
N LYS A 266 2.98 9.97 -26.71
CA LYS A 266 1.89 9.32 -27.45
C LYS A 266 2.44 8.47 -28.58
N PHE A 267 3.35 9.04 -29.37
CA PHE A 267 3.92 8.35 -30.54
C PHE A 267 4.97 7.32 -30.16
N VAL A 268 5.60 7.43 -28.98
CA VAL A 268 6.40 6.33 -28.41
C VAL A 268 5.52 5.10 -28.18
N ARG A 269 4.36 5.28 -27.53
CA ARG A 269 3.43 4.17 -27.26
C ARG A 269 2.89 3.56 -28.56
N VAL A 270 2.46 4.38 -29.52
CA VAL A 270 1.98 3.91 -30.82
C VAL A 270 3.06 3.13 -31.57
N HIS A 271 4.29 3.63 -31.60
CA HIS A 271 5.42 2.94 -32.20
C HIS A 271 5.62 1.55 -31.59
N LYS A 272 5.59 1.45 -30.25
CA LYS A 272 5.74 0.18 -29.54
C LYS A 272 4.62 -0.80 -29.88
N ARG A 273 3.37 -0.35 -29.96
CA ARG A 273 2.24 -1.20 -30.39
C ARG A 273 2.42 -1.75 -31.80
N ILE A 274 2.92 -0.94 -32.74
CA ILE A 274 3.22 -1.40 -34.10
C ILE A 274 4.31 -2.47 -34.07
N LYS A 275 5.38 -2.25 -33.29
CA LYS A 275 6.49 -3.20 -33.17
C LYS A 275 6.07 -4.54 -32.56
N GLU A 276 5.24 -4.50 -31.52
CA GLU A 276 4.69 -5.69 -30.88
C GLU A 276 3.83 -6.52 -31.84
N GLU A 277 2.94 -5.85 -32.59
CA GLU A 277 2.10 -6.51 -33.59
C GLU A 277 2.94 -7.05 -34.77
N ASN A 278 3.96 -6.32 -35.24
CA ASN A 278 4.91 -6.86 -36.22
C ASN A 278 5.66 -8.09 -35.68
N ALA A 279 6.09 -8.08 -34.41
CA ALA A 279 6.75 -9.23 -33.80
C ALA A 279 5.82 -10.46 -33.72
N SER A 280 4.55 -10.27 -33.35
CA SER A 280 3.55 -11.33 -33.37
C SER A 280 3.31 -11.86 -34.79
N ARG A 281 3.21 -10.98 -35.79
CA ARG A 281 3.05 -11.39 -37.19
C ARG A 281 4.22 -12.16 -37.76
N HIS A 282 5.45 -11.81 -37.38
CA HIS A 282 6.63 -12.56 -37.79
C HIS A 282 6.61 -14.00 -37.28
N GLN A 283 6.06 -14.24 -36.08
CA GLN A 283 5.86 -15.60 -35.56
C GLN A 283 4.83 -16.38 -36.38
N GLU A 284 3.86 -15.69 -36.99
CA GLU A 284 2.81 -16.26 -37.85
C GLU A 284 3.17 -16.26 -39.36
N GLY A 285 4.36 -15.78 -39.74
CA GLY A 285 4.78 -15.66 -41.14
C GLY A 285 4.02 -14.60 -41.96
N LYS A 286 3.41 -13.61 -41.30
CA LYS A 286 2.67 -12.50 -41.94
C LYS A 286 3.60 -11.30 -42.17
N SER A 287 3.22 -10.43 -43.12
CA SER A 287 3.93 -9.18 -43.38
C SER A 287 3.72 -8.14 -42.27
N ASP A 288 4.70 -7.25 -42.10
CA ASP A 288 4.59 -6.09 -41.21
C ASP A 288 3.37 -5.22 -41.53
N ILE A 289 2.85 -4.52 -40.53
CA ILE A 289 1.71 -3.60 -40.67
C ILE A 289 2.01 -2.48 -41.67
N VAL A 290 3.21 -1.91 -41.59
CA VAL A 290 3.58 -0.73 -42.38
C VAL A 290 5.01 -0.79 -42.90
N ALA A 291 5.96 -1.15 -42.04
CA ALA A 291 7.37 -1.17 -42.35
C ALA A 291 8.13 -2.12 -41.42
N PRO A 292 9.19 -2.78 -41.91
CA PRO A 292 10.03 -3.68 -41.11
C PRO A 292 11.02 -2.96 -40.21
N TYR A 293 11.40 -1.72 -40.53
CA TYR A 293 12.48 -1.00 -39.84
C TYR A 293 11.98 0.15 -38.96
N ASP A 294 12.54 0.27 -37.74
CA ASP A 294 12.17 1.30 -36.77
C ASP A 294 12.29 2.73 -37.35
N GLU A 295 13.31 3.01 -38.17
CA GLU A 295 13.50 4.32 -38.81
C GLU A 295 12.35 4.68 -39.76
N GLN A 296 11.87 3.71 -40.55
CA GLN A 296 10.74 3.90 -41.45
C GLN A 296 9.44 4.15 -40.67
N ILE A 297 9.24 3.43 -39.56
CA ILE A 297 8.12 3.64 -38.64
C ILE A 297 8.20 5.04 -38.02
N VAL A 298 9.38 5.51 -37.60
CA VAL A 298 9.58 6.86 -37.06
C VAL A 298 9.22 7.92 -38.09
N ILE A 299 9.71 7.81 -39.33
CA ILE A 299 9.41 8.78 -40.41
C ILE A 299 7.90 8.81 -40.69
N PHE A 300 7.29 7.64 -40.83
CA PHE A 300 5.86 7.50 -41.07
C PHE A 300 5.01 8.13 -39.96
N LEU A 301 5.27 7.76 -38.71
CA LEU A 301 4.53 8.26 -37.56
C LEU A 301 4.78 9.76 -37.32
N SER A 302 5.99 10.27 -37.57
CA SER A 302 6.30 11.69 -37.43
C SER A 302 5.56 12.55 -38.44
N ASN A 303 5.40 12.08 -39.69
CA ASN A 303 4.59 12.76 -40.69
C ASN A 303 3.12 12.86 -40.28
N ILE A 304 2.58 11.78 -39.71
CA ILE A 304 1.21 11.75 -39.20
C ILE A 304 1.07 12.69 -37.99
N LYS A 305 2.00 12.59 -37.02
CA LYS A 305 2.06 13.44 -35.83
C LYS A 305 1.99 14.92 -36.19
N ASN A 306 2.93 15.39 -37.01
CA ASN A 306 3.01 16.82 -37.34
C ASN A 306 1.70 17.31 -37.98
N SER A 307 1.13 16.52 -38.90
CA SER A 307 -0.13 16.92 -39.54
C SER A 307 -1.34 16.88 -38.61
N ILE A 308 -1.40 15.95 -37.65
CA ILE A 308 -2.48 15.90 -36.66
C ILE A 308 -2.31 17.06 -35.67
N ASP A 309 -1.10 17.27 -35.16
CA ASP A 309 -0.79 18.34 -34.20
C ASP A 309 -1.17 19.71 -34.76
N ASP A 310 -0.83 20.00 -36.02
CA ASP A 310 -1.22 21.25 -36.70
C ASP A 310 -2.75 21.42 -36.72
N LYS A 311 -3.49 20.35 -37.04
CA LYS A 311 -4.97 20.38 -37.09
C LYS A 311 -5.60 20.52 -35.71
N VAL A 312 -5.03 19.90 -34.70
CA VAL A 312 -5.48 20.01 -33.30
C VAL A 312 -5.19 21.41 -32.78
N TYR A 313 -4.05 22.00 -33.14
CA TYR A 313 -3.70 23.37 -32.81
C TYR A 313 -4.67 24.38 -33.44
N ASP A 314 -4.96 24.23 -34.74
CA ASP A 314 -5.91 25.09 -35.46
C ASP A 314 -7.35 24.95 -34.94
N LYS A 315 -7.74 23.74 -34.50
CA LYS A 315 -9.10 23.45 -34.03
C LYS A 315 -9.11 22.39 -32.92
N SER A 316 -8.90 22.84 -31.69
CA SER A 316 -8.88 21.96 -30.50
C SER A 316 -10.20 21.20 -30.26
N ASP A 317 -11.34 21.77 -30.65
CA ASP A 317 -12.67 21.13 -30.58
C ASP A 317 -12.77 19.83 -31.40
N ILE A 318 -11.79 19.54 -32.26
CA ILE A 318 -11.73 18.28 -33.00
C ILE A 318 -11.69 17.06 -32.07
N LEU A 319 -11.07 17.20 -30.90
CA LEU A 319 -10.92 16.13 -29.90
C LEU A 319 -12.21 15.86 -29.12
N LYS A 320 -13.22 16.73 -29.20
CA LYS A 320 -14.54 16.50 -28.58
C LYS A 320 -15.46 15.58 -29.39
N LYS A 321 -15.07 15.26 -30.63
CA LYS A 321 -15.89 14.49 -31.58
C LYS A 321 -15.11 13.30 -32.10
N ASP A 322 -15.14 12.20 -31.36
CA ASP A 322 -14.41 10.96 -31.62
C ASP A 322 -14.44 10.56 -33.10
N ALA A 323 -15.63 10.29 -33.66
CA ALA A 323 -15.78 9.83 -35.04
C ALA A 323 -15.17 10.80 -36.09
N TYR A 324 -15.21 12.11 -35.84
CA TYR A 324 -14.62 13.09 -36.76
C TYR A 324 -13.09 13.13 -36.64
N PHE A 325 -12.56 13.03 -35.42
CA PHE A 325 -11.13 12.92 -35.20
C PHE A 325 -10.57 11.63 -35.80
N GLU A 326 -11.21 10.49 -35.57
CA GLU A 326 -10.82 9.19 -36.14
C GLU A 326 -10.72 9.23 -37.67
N LYS A 327 -11.71 9.84 -38.33
CA LYS A 327 -11.69 10.05 -39.80
C LYS A 327 -10.52 10.93 -40.24
N THR A 328 -10.19 11.96 -39.44
CA THR A 328 -9.05 12.85 -39.70
C THR A 328 -7.72 12.08 -39.59
N VAL A 329 -7.56 11.27 -38.55
CA VAL A 329 -6.39 10.39 -38.35
C VAL A 329 -6.26 9.41 -39.53
N MET A 330 -7.35 8.75 -39.93
CA MET A 330 -7.36 7.83 -41.07
C MET A 330 -6.93 8.51 -42.39
N THR A 331 -7.36 9.76 -42.60
CA THR A 331 -6.97 10.55 -43.76
C THR A 331 -5.47 10.86 -43.74
N GLN A 332 -4.90 11.17 -42.57
CA GLN A 332 -3.46 11.42 -42.44
C GLN A 332 -2.63 10.16 -42.62
N ILE A 333 -3.09 9.02 -42.11
CA ILE A 333 -2.46 7.71 -42.33
C ILE A 333 -2.37 7.43 -43.83
N THR A 334 -3.49 7.53 -44.55
CA THR A 334 -3.54 7.30 -46.01
C THR A 334 -2.63 8.26 -46.78
N SER A 335 -2.62 9.53 -46.38
CA SER A 335 -1.76 10.54 -47.02
C SER A 335 -0.27 10.25 -46.80
N SER A 336 0.13 9.82 -45.60
CA SER A 336 1.51 9.48 -45.28
C SER A 336 1.98 8.20 -45.95
N LEU A 337 1.11 7.18 -46.09
CA LEU A 337 1.42 5.96 -46.84
C LEU A 337 1.72 6.27 -48.31
N ASN A 338 0.88 7.08 -48.95
CA ASN A 338 1.07 7.49 -50.34
C ASN A 338 2.37 8.29 -50.53
N LYS A 339 2.71 9.19 -49.59
CA LYS A 339 3.95 9.97 -49.65
C LYS A 339 5.22 9.11 -49.54
N LEU A 340 5.16 8.04 -48.76
CA LEU A 340 6.30 7.16 -48.50
C LEU A 340 6.33 5.91 -49.40
N ASN A 341 5.32 5.75 -50.29
CA ASN A 341 5.12 4.57 -51.12
C ASN A 341 5.05 3.26 -50.31
N PHE A 342 4.42 3.29 -49.14
CA PHE A 342 4.19 2.11 -48.32
C PHE A 342 2.85 1.45 -48.68
N SER A 343 2.84 0.12 -48.74
CA SER A 343 1.64 -0.68 -48.96
C SER A 343 1.19 -1.30 -47.64
N THR A 344 -0.09 -1.20 -47.33
CA THR A 344 -0.67 -1.70 -46.08
C THR A 344 -2.14 -2.05 -46.27
N ASP A 345 -2.66 -3.02 -45.53
CA ASP A 345 -4.06 -3.43 -45.62
C ASP A 345 -5.02 -2.40 -44.98
N HIS A 346 -6.32 -2.53 -45.24
CA HIS A 346 -7.35 -1.78 -44.54
C HIS A 346 -7.33 -2.04 -43.02
N ASN A 347 -7.18 -3.30 -42.59
CA ASN A 347 -7.17 -3.65 -41.16
C ASN A 347 -5.99 -3.02 -40.42
N ASP A 348 -4.84 -2.95 -41.08
CA ASP A 348 -3.61 -2.34 -40.56
C ASP A 348 -3.75 -0.84 -40.35
N ARG A 349 -4.38 -0.15 -41.32
CA ARG A 349 -4.72 1.27 -41.18
C ARG A 349 -5.69 1.52 -40.04
N LEU A 350 -6.69 0.65 -39.85
CA LEU A 350 -7.62 0.73 -38.72
C LEU A 350 -6.90 0.52 -37.38
N PHE A 351 -5.98 -0.44 -37.31
CA PHE A 351 -5.16 -0.66 -36.13
C PHE A 351 -4.37 0.62 -35.76
N ILE A 352 -3.61 1.18 -36.70
CA ILE A 352 -2.82 2.40 -36.47
C ILE A 352 -3.73 3.56 -36.07
N GLN A 353 -4.87 3.74 -36.74
CA GLN A 353 -5.83 4.80 -36.44
C GLN A 353 -6.35 4.70 -35.01
N ARG A 354 -6.76 3.51 -34.56
CA ARG A 354 -7.23 3.29 -33.19
C ARG A 354 -6.15 3.60 -32.17
N GLN A 355 -4.90 3.17 -32.42
CA GLN A 355 -3.79 3.44 -31.51
C GLN A 355 -3.51 4.94 -31.38
N ILE A 356 -3.45 5.67 -32.48
CA ILE A 356 -3.23 7.13 -32.46
C ILE A 356 -4.40 7.83 -31.80
N SER A 357 -5.63 7.49 -32.19
CA SER A 357 -6.84 8.17 -31.69
C SER A 357 -6.97 8.04 -30.18
N ARG A 358 -6.77 6.81 -29.66
CA ARG A 358 -6.76 6.54 -28.22
C ARG A 358 -5.74 7.40 -27.47
N GLN A 359 -4.53 7.59 -27.99
CA GLN A 359 -3.52 8.39 -27.30
C GLN A 359 -3.88 9.89 -27.20
N TYR A 360 -4.46 10.47 -28.25
CA TYR A 360 -4.91 11.87 -28.20
C TYR A 360 -6.13 12.04 -27.29
N MET A 361 -7.08 11.11 -27.34
CA MET A 361 -8.26 11.16 -26.47
C MET A 361 -7.90 10.96 -25.00
N ASN A 362 -7.00 10.03 -24.68
CA ASN A 362 -6.50 9.86 -23.31
C ASN A 362 -5.81 11.14 -22.83
N GLN A 363 -4.92 11.74 -23.62
CA GLN A 363 -4.27 13.00 -23.24
C GLN A 363 -5.30 14.13 -23.03
N TYR A 364 -6.32 14.22 -23.87
CA TYR A 364 -7.40 15.19 -23.72
C TYR A 364 -8.17 14.97 -22.41
N ASN A 365 -8.59 13.74 -22.14
CA ASN A 365 -9.31 13.39 -20.92
C ASN A 365 -8.45 13.64 -19.67
N ASP A 366 -7.18 13.25 -19.68
CA ASP A 366 -6.27 13.50 -18.54
C ASP A 366 -6.08 15.01 -18.27
N THR A 367 -6.14 15.85 -19.30
CA THR A 367 -5.95 17.31 -19.18
C THR A 367 -7.24 18.04 -18.79
N TYR A 368 -8.41 17.56 -19.23
CA TYR A 368 -9.68 18.30 -19.14
C TYR A 368 -10.76 17.60 -18.30
N ALA A 369 -10.63 16.32 -17.96
CA ALA A 369 -11.54 15.62 -17.03
C ALA A 369 -11.10 15.73 -15.56
N ALA A 370 -9.91 16.26 -15.30
CA ALA A 370 -9.40 16.60 -13.97
C ALA A 370 -9.84 18.00 -13.48
N VAL A 371 -10.73 18.68 -14.23
CA VAL A 371 -11.38 19.96 -13.91
C VAL A 371 -12.88 19.72 -13.84
#